data_AF-A0A7C4ABM9-F1
#
_entry.id   AF-A0A7C4ABM9-F1
#
_cell.length_a   1.000
_cell.length_b   1.000
_cell.length_c   1.000
_cell.angle_alpha   90.00
_cell.angle_beta   90.00
_cell.angle_gamma   90.00
#
_symmetry.space_group_name_H-M   'P 1'
#
loop_
_entity.id
_entity.type
_entity.pdbx_description
1 polymer ?
#
loop_
_entity_poly.entity_id
_entity_poly.type
_entity_poly.pdbx_seq_one_letter_code
_entity_poly.pdbx_strand_id
1 'polypeptide(L)' 'MPGMTGLELACAAQEMRPGLPVVLVSGFSDQADPKLQRKAGVRAILTKPVSPDKLGEAIAAILGPRKRP' A
#
# COMPACT_ATOMS: atom_id res chain seq x y z
N MET A 1 -9.91 9.49 -3.16
CA MET A 1 -9.35 10.73 -3.72
C MET A 1 -10.40 11.28 -4.68
N PRO A 2 -10.66 12.59 -4.77
CA PRO A 2 -11.60 13.09 -5.77
C PRO A 2 -11.15 12.65 -7.16
N GLY A 3 -12.00 11.90 -7.88
CA GLY A 3 -11.72 11.45 -9.25
C GLY A 3 -10.78 10.25 -9.42
N MET A 4 -10.28 9.62 -8.36
CA MET A 4 -9.47 8.39 -8.46
C MET A 4 -9.56 7.51 -7.20
N THR A 5 -9.39 6.21 -7.40
CA THR A 5 -9.23 5.22 -6.32
C THR A 5 -7.80 5.20 -5.79
N GLY A 6 -7.61 4.68 -4.57
CA GLY A 6 -6.26 4.48 -4.03
C GLY A 6 -5.43 3.47 -4.83
N LEU A 7 -6.09 2.52 -5.52
CA LEU A 7 -5.43 1.53 -6.36
C LEU A 7 -4.95 2.11 -7.69
N GLU A 8 -5.74 2.97 -8.33
CA GLU A 8 -5.30 3.67 -9.56
C GLU A 8 -4.07 4.54 -9.27
N LEU A 9 -4.08 5.26 -8.15
CA LEU A 9 -2.92 6.02 -7.69
C LEU A 9 -1.70 5.12 -7.46
N ALA A 10 -1.90 3.97 -6.82
CA ALA A 10 -0.82 3.02 -6.55
C ALA A 10 -0.24 2.42 -7.84
N CYS A 11 -1.07 2.09 -8.84
CA CYS A 11 -0.62 1.68 -10.16
C CYS A 11 0.22 2.77 -10.84
N ALA A 12 -0.27 4.01 -10.88
CA ALA A 12 0.49 5.13 -11.45
C ALA A 12 1.83 5.35 -10.72
N ALA A 13 1.86 5.17 -9.39
CA ALA A 13 3.09 5.25 -8.61
C ALA A 13 4.08 4.12 -8.95
N GLN A 14 3.62 2.91 -9.27
CA GLN A 14 4.49 1.84 -9.77
C GLN A 14 5.07 2.15 -11.14
N GLU A 15 4.29 2.76 -12.05
CA GLU A 15 4.78 3.16 -13.37
C GLU A 15 5.89 4.21 -13.25
N MET A 16 5.76 5.15 -12.31
CA MET A 16 6.78 6.17 -12.05
C MET A 16 7.99 5.62 -11.27
N ARG A 17 7.76 4.70 -10.33
CA ARG A 17 8.81 4.08 -9.51
C ARG A 17 8.54 2.59 -9.32
N PRO A 18 9.03 1.74 -10.23
CA PRO A 18 8.89 0.30 -10.11
C PRO A 18 9.48 -0.22 -8.79
N GLY A 19 8.71 -1.01 -8.06
CA GLY A 19 9.14 -1.61 -6.79
C GLY A 19 8.90 -0.74 -5.55
N LEU A 20 8.27 0.43 -5.69
CA LEU A 20 7.82 1.22 -4.55
C LEU A 20 6.83 0.39 -3.71
N PRO A 21 7.06 0.07 -2.43
CA PRO A 21 6.08 -0.67 -1.66
C PRO A 21 4.87 0.21 -1.32
N VAL A 22 3.66 -0.35 -1.43
CA VAL A 22 2.40 0.36 -1.13
C VAL A 22 1.67 -0.29 0.05
N VAL A 23 1.23 0.53 1.01
CA VAL A 23 0.27 0.16 2.04
C VAL A 23 -1.07 0.81 1.70
N LEU A 24 -2.09 -0.01 1.46
CA LEU A 24 -3.44 0.49 1.18
C LEU A 24 -4.23 0.62 2.49
N VAL A 25 -4.81 1.79 2.75
CA VAL A 25 -5.65 2.02 3.94
C VAL A 25 -7.10 2.23 3.50
N SER A 26 -7.96 1.24 3.73
CA SER A 26 -9.35 1.24 3.24
C SER A 26 -10.38 1.17 4.37
N GLY A 27 -11.45 1.96 4.29
CA GLY A 27 -12.65 1.79 5.13
C GLY A 27 -13.72 0.92 4.47
N PHE A 28 -13.53 0.59 3.19
CA PHE A 28 -14.36 -0.32 2.43
C PHE A 28 -13.63 -1.66 2.32
N SER A 29 -14.36 -2.77 2.46
CA SER A 29 -13.89 -4.12 2.14
C SER A 29 -13.76 -4.30 0.63
N ASP A 30 -13.05 -3.38 -0.05
CA ASP A 30 -12.73 -3.49 -1.46
C ASP A 30 -11.72 -4.63 -1.61
N GLN A 31 -12.28 -5.83 -1.76
CA GLN A 31 -11.59 -6.99 -2.30
C GLN A 31 -11.30 -6.72 -3.78
N ALA A 32 -10.40 -5.77 -4.04
CA ALA A 32 -9.92 -5.54 -5.38
C ALA A 32 -9.23 -6.81 -5.91
N ASP A 33 -9.27 -7.01 -7.22
CA ASP A 33 -8.64 -8.16 -7.87
C ASP A 33 -7.20 -8.36 -7.35
N PRO A 34 -6.85 -9.54 -6.79
CA PRO A 34 -5.50 -9.85 -6.34
C PRO A 34 -4.41 -9.55 -7.38
N LYS A 35 -4.72 -9.67 -8.68
CA LYS A 35 -3.81 -9.30 -9.76
C LYS A 35 -3.56 -7.79 -9.79
N LEU A 36 -4.60 -6.99 -9.61
CA LEU A 36 -4.50 -5.53 -9.58
C LEU A 36 -3.72 -5.06 -8.35
N GLN A 37 -3.96 -5.67 -7.18
CA GLN A 37 -3.20 -5.37 -5.96
C GLN A 37 -1.70 -5.64 -6.14
N ARG A 38 -1.35 -6.77 -6.78
CA ARG A 38 0.04 -7.10 -7.11
C ARG A 38 0.65 -6.09 -8.07
N LYS A 39 -0.06 -5.72 -9.14
CA LYS A 39 0.38 -4.69 -10.10
C LYS A 39 0.58 -3.32 -9.46
N ALA A 40 -0.26 -2.97 -8.48
CA ALA A 40 -0.18 -1.73 -7.71
C ALA A 40 0.94 -1.73 -6.66
N GLY A 41 1.70 -2.83 -6.52
CA GLY A 41 2.77 -2.93 -5.52
C GLY A 41 2.27 -2.98 -4.08
N VAL A 42 1.01 -3.37 -3.86
CA VAL A 42 0.43 -3.49 -2.51
C VAL A 42 1.19 -4.58 -1.75
N ARG A 43 1.60 -4.25 -0.52
CA ARG A 43 2.29 -5.15 0.42
C ARG A 43 1.52 -5.36 1.71
N ALA A 44 0.64 -4.43 2.06
CA ALA A 44 -0.30 -4.58 3.17
C ALA A 44 -1.58 -3.80 2.89
N ILE A 45 -2.69 -4.28 3.43
CA ILE A 45 -3.98 -3.59 3.46
C ILE A 45 -4.37 -3.41 4.92
N LEU A 46 -4.61 -2.17 5.33
CA LEU A 46 -5.06 -1.82 6.67
C LEU A 46 -6.49 -1.29 6.61
N THR A 47 -7.33 -1.73 7.54
CA THR A 47 -8.71 -1.26 7.63
C THR A 47 -8.78 0.02 8.46
N LYS A 48 -9.58 0.99 8.02
CA LYS A 48 -9.87 2.20 8.80
C LYS A 48 -10.82 1.86 9.97
N PRO A 49 -10.66 2.49 11.15
CA PRO A 49 -9.59 3.43 11.50
C PRO A 49 -8.26 2.70 11.74
N VAL A 50 -7.16 3.29 11.28
CA VAL A 50 -5.81 2.77 11.49
C VAL A 50 -5.13 3.54 12.62
N SER A 51 -4.55 2.83 13.60
CA SER A 51 -3.74 3.45 14.64
C SER A 51 -2.30 3.72 14.14
N PRO A 52 -1.60 4.71 14.71
CA PRO A 52 -0.18 4.96 14.40
C PRO A 52 0.69 3.71 14.59
N ASP A 53 0.46 2.93 15.65
CA ASP A 53 1.24 1.73 15.95
C ASP A 53 1.08 0.67 14.85
N LYS A 54 -0.16 0.37 14.43
CA LYS A 54 -0.43 -0.59 13.35
C LYS A 54 0.17 -0.16 12.02
N LEU A 55 0.14 1.15 11.74
CA LEU A 55 0.78 1.69 10.55
C LEU A 55 2.31 1.55 10.63
N GLY A 56 2.90 1.84 11.79
CA GLY A 56 4.33 1.69 12.06
C GLY A 56 4.80 0.23 11.89
N GLU A 57 4.05 -0.73 12.45
CA GLU A 57 4.32 -2.16 12.30
C GLU A 57 4.30 -2.60 10.83
N ALA A 58 3.28 -2.18 10.06
CA ALA A 58 3.19 -2.49 8.64
C ALA A 58 4.38 -1.93 7.85
N ILE A 59 4.76 -0.67 8.13
CA ILE A 59 5.91 -0.03 7.48
C ILE A 59 7.21 -0.76 7.84
N ALA A 60 7.42 -1.09 9.12
CA ALA A 60 8.61 -1.78 9.58
C ALA A 60 8.75 -3.18 8.95
N ALA A 61 7.65 -3.93 8.86
CA ALA A 61 7.62 -5.24 8.23
C ALA A 61 7.98 -5.17 6.73
N ILE A 62 7.54 -4.12 6.04
CA ILE A 62 7.76 -3.94 4.60
C ILE A 62 9.19 -3.47 4.29
N LEU A 63 9.71 -2.50 5.04
CA LEU A 63 11.03 -1.94 4.80
C LEU A 63 12.16 -2.84 5.33
N GLY A 64 11.84 -3.70 6.31
CA GLY A 64 12.82 -4.54 6.98
C GLY A 64 13.85 -3.74 7.78
N PRO A 65 14.87 -4.40 8.34
CA PRO A 65 15.98 -3.70 8.98
C PRO A 65 16.69 -2.82 7.95
N ARG A 66 16.97 -1.55 8.30
CA ARG A 66 17.77 -0.67 7.46
C ARG A 66 19.12 -1.34 7.19
N LYS A 67 19.36 -1.76 5.95
CA LYS A 67 20.73 -1.99 5.47
C LYS A 67 21.41 -0.63 5.44
N ARG A 68 22.20 -0.31 6.47
CA ARG A 68 23.16 0.79 6.37
C ARG A 68 24.15 0.43 5.24
N PRO A 69 24.47 1.37 4.32
CA PRO A 69 25.58 1.19 3.40
C PRO A 69 26.91 1.08 4.18
#